data_AF-A0A936BYT6-F1
#
_entry.id   AF-A0A936BYT6-F1
#
_cell.length_a   1.000
_cell.length_b   1.000
_cell.length_c   1.000
_cell.angle_alpha   90.00
_cell.angle_beta   90.00
_cell.angle_gamma   90.00
#
_symmetry.space_group_name_H-M   'P 1'
#
loop_
_entity.id
_entity.type
_entity.pdbx_description
1 polymer ?
#
loop_
_entity_poly.entity_id
_entity_poly.type
_entity_poly.pdbx_seq_one_letter_code
_entity_poly.pdbx_strand_id
1 'polypeptide(L)'
;MSSLREIKSKIEACKAWDEPVPEIIMQEYRRLLKKFRLPKIYRREIEGLQRAWKEAGKSPAKDRYLPFLSCLYTVGNAWRARGDLERILKLAARQYRLDVEADIFKFCLNVGAVGQRLDRRTHHRWLCVVRYANAFDVPPKRFRQTIKAVGGVNACARRWQIIRRLYPR
;
A
#
# COMPACT_ATOMS: atom_id res chain seq x y z
N MET A 1 18.24 -8.44 22.57
CA MET A 1 17.42 -7.23 22.28
C MET A 1 15.99 -7.55 22.65
N SER A 2 15.39 -6.82 23.57
CA SER A 2 14.03 -7.09 24.05
C SER A 2 12.98 -6.84 22.95
N SER A 3 11.94 -7.67 22.89
CA SER A 3 10.82 -7.45 21.97
C SER A 3 9.90 -6.32 22.44
N LEU A 4 9.15 -5.69 21.52
CA LEU A 4 8.15 -4.66 21.91
C LEU A 4 7.10 -5.24 22.87
N ARG A 5 6.82 -6.55 22.78
CA ARG A 5 5.89 -7.27 23.65
C ARG A 5 6.46 -7.40 25.06
N GLU A 6 7.74 -7.76 25.20
CA GLU A 6 8.42 -7.81 26.50
C GLU A 6 8.48 -6.44 27.17
N ILE A 7 8.82 -5.38 26.43
CA ILE A 7 8.86 -4.02 27.01
C ILE A 7 7.47 -3.55 27.43
N LYS A 8 6.43 -3.86 26.64
CA LYS A 8 5.04 -3.58 27.05
C LYS A 8 4.66 -4.32 28.33
N SER A 9 5.02 -5.59 28.45
CA SER A 9 4.74 -6.38 29.66
C SER A 9 5.46 -5.80 30.89
N LYS A 10 6.71 -5.36 30.76
CA LYS A 10 7.44 -4.67 31.84
C LYS A 10 6.77 -3.34 32.25
N ILE A 11 6.31 -2.56 31.28
CA ILE A 11 5.56 -1.32 31.54
C ILE A 11 4.26 -1.61 32.28
N GLU A 12 3.49 -2.63 31.85
CA GLU A 12 2.25 -3.00 32.51
C GLU A 12 2.47 -3.57 33.91
N ALA A 13 3.56 -4.31 34.14
CA ALA A 13 3.94 -4.75 35.47
C ALA A 13 4.20 -3.56 36.39
N CYS A 14 5.05 -2.59 36.02
CA CYS A 14 5.28 -1.40 36.84
C CYS A 14 3.98 -0.65 37.19
N LYS A 15 3.08 -0.51 36.20
CA LYS A 15 1.76 0.11 36.43
C LYS A 15 0.86 -0.67 37.38
N ALA A 16 0.91 -2.00 37.34
CA ALA A 16 0.10 -2.85 38.22
C ALA A 16 0.50 -2.72 39.69
N TRP A 17 1.76 -2.36 39.96
CA TRP A 17 2.32 -2.15 41.30
C TRP A 17 2.39 -0.66 41.70
N ASP A 18 1.78 0.23 40.90
CA ASP A 18 1.83 1.70 41.08
C ASP A 18 3.27 2.26 41.16
N GLU A 19 4.22 1.56 40.54
CA GLU A 19 5.62 1.95 40.50
C GLU A 19 5.91 2.84 39.27
N PRO A 20 6.77 3.87 39.42
CA PRO A 20 7.20 4.67 38.28
C PRO A 20 8.00 3.81 37.30
N VAL A 21 7.62 3.85 36.02
CA VAL A 21 8.34 3.10 34.98
C VAL A 21 9.76 3.67 34.83
N PRO A 22 10.83 2.84 34.96
CA PRO A 22 12.20 3.30 34.79
C PRO A 22 12.44 3.99 33.44
N GLU A 23 13.13 5.14 33.43
CA GLU A 23 13.36 5.92 32.21
C GLU A 23 14.11 5.12 31.13
N ILE A 24 14.99 4.19 31.51
CA ILE A 24 15.68 3.28 30.57
C ILE A 24 14.67 2.41 29.80
N ILE A 25 13.64 1.89 30.49
CA ILE A 25 12.57 1.11 29.86
C ILE A 25 11.76 2.01 28.92
N MET A 26 11.49 3.25 29.32
CA MET A 26 10.79 4.23 28.48
C MET A 26 11.60 4.65 27.25
N GLN A 27 12.91 4.82 27.37
CA GLN A 27 13.80 5.13 26.26
C GLN A 27 13.84 3.98 25.24
N GLU A 28 14.00 2.75 25.70
CA GLU A 28 14.01 1.58 24.83
C GLU A 28 12.62 1.36 24.20
N TYR A 29 11.53 1.60 24.94
CA TYR A 29 10.17 1.60 24.39
C TYR A 29 10.00 2.63 23.27
N ARG A 30 10.42 3.89 23.48
CA ARG A 30 10.39 4.94 22.44
C ARG A 30 11.22 4.56 21.22
N ARG A 31 12.40 3.94 21.42
CA ARG A 31 13.27 3.46 20.34
C ARG A 31 12.60 2.35 19.53
N LEU A 32 12.03 1.35 20.19
CA LEU A 32 11.29 0.28 19.52
C LEU A 32 10.04 0.82 18.81
N LEU A 33 9.30 1.73 19.43
CA LEU A 33 8.16 2.39 18.78
C LEU A 33 8.58 3.10 17.49
N LYS A 34 9.70 3.84 17.49
CA LYS A 34 10.24 4.45 16.26
C LYS A 34 10.60 3.40 15.21
N LYS A 35 11.16 2.25 15.62
CA LYS A 35 11.52 1.14 14.72
C LYS A 35 10.29 0.49 14.05
N PHE A 36 9.18 0.37 14.79
CA PHE A 36 7.95 -0.30 14.34
C PHE A 36 6.87 0.65 13.81
N ARG A 37 7.12 1.97 13.77
CA ARG A 37 6.17 2.94 13.24
C ARG A 37 6.41 3.17 11.76
N LEU A 38 5.33 3.15 10.98
CA LEU A 38 5.38 3.54 9.58
C LEU A 38 5.82 5.02 9.46
N PRO A 39 6.89 5.33 8.69
CA PRO A 39 7.35 6.70 8.52
C PRO A 39 6.27 7.62 7.95
N LYS A 40 6.38 8.92 8.25
CA LYS A 40 5.35 9.92 7.95
C LYS A 40 5.02 10.00 6.45
N ILE A 41 6.02 9.84 5.58
CA ILE A 41 5.84 9.88 4.12
C ILE A 41 4.92 8.76 3.63
N TYR A 42 5.20 7.51 4.03
CA TYR A 42 4.39 6.34 3.67
C TYR A 42 2.96 6.46 4.20
N ARG A 43 2.79 6.99 5.41
CA ARG A 43 1.47 7.23 5.98
C ARG A 43 0.65 8.21 5.13
N ARG A 44 1.25 9.35 4.76
CA ARG A 44 0.60 10.35 3.90
C ARG A 44 0.22 9.79 2.54
N GLU A 45 1.06 8.91 1.98
CA GLU A 45 0.78 8.27 0.70
C GLU A 45 -0.37 7.26 0.81
N ILE A 46 -0.42 6.47 1.87
CA ILE A 46 -1.56 5.58 2.14
C ILE A 46 -2.84 6.39 2.36
N GLU A 47 -2.78 7.46 3.16
CA GLU A 47 -3.92 8.39 3.33
C GLU A 47 -4.39 8.97 1.99
N GLY A 48 -3.44 9.29 1.10
CA GLY A 48 -3.72 9.72 -0.27
C GLY A 48 -4.43 8.64 -1.10
N LEU A 49 -3.99 7.39 -1.02
CA LEU A 49 -4.65 6.25 -1.68
C LEU A 49 -6.08 6.07 -1.17
N GLN A 50 -6.27 6.10 0.14
CA GLN A 50 -7.58 5.94 0.77
C GLN A 50 -8.53 7.09 0.42
N ARG A 51 -8.01 8.33 0.33
CA ARG A 51 -8.79 9.47 -0.15
C ARG A 51 -9.18 9.31 -1.60
N ALA A 52 -8.23 8.96 -2.47
CA ALA A 52 -8.51 8.74 -3.90
C ALA A 52 -9.53 7.61 -4.11
N TRP A 53 -9.49 6.57 -3.29
CA TRP A 53 -10.52 5.52 -3.25
C TRP A 53 -11.91 6.08 -2.92
N LYS A 54 -12.02 6.81 -1.82
CA LYS A 54 -13.28 7.40 -1.36
C LYS A 54 -13.87 8.35 -2.40
N GLU A 55 -13.06 9.22 -2.98
CA GLU A 55 -13.51 10.16 -4.02
C GLU A 55 -13.97 9.44 -5.29
N ALA A 56 -13.28 8.38 -5.71
CA ALA A 56 -13.70 7.57 -6.85
C ALA A 56 -15.08 6.93 -6.63
N GLY A 57 -15.42 6.55 -5.40
CA GLY A 57 -16.72 5.97 -5.06
C GLY A 57 -17.89 6.95 -5.16
N LYS A 58 -17.65 8.27 -5.06
CA LYS A 58 -18.69 9.30 -5.12
C LYS A 58 -19.12 9.67 -6.53
N SER A 59 -18.30 9.33 -7.54
CA SER A 59 -18.57 9.73 -8.93
C SER A 59 -19.42 8.69 -9.66
N PRO A 60 -20.39 9.10 -10.49
CA PRO A 60 -21.11 8.18 -11.38
C PRO A 60 -20.34 7.89 -12.68
N ALA A 61 -19.21 8.56 -12.94
CA ALA A 61 -18.51 8.46 -14.21
C ALA A 61 -17.94 7.05 -14.47
N LYS A 62 -17.99 6.60 -15.72
CA LYS A 62 -17.41 5.31 -16.17
C LYS A 62 -15.93 5.15 -15.78
N ASP A 63 -15.18 6.25 -15.80
CA ASP A 63 -13.75 6.29 -15.53
C ASP A 63 -13.41 6.72 -14.08
N ARG A 64 -14.40 6.71 -13.17
CA ARG A 64 -14.27 7.25 -11.80
C ARG A 64 -13.09 6.70 -10.99
N TYR A 65 -12.63 5.48 -11.27
CA TYR A 65 -11.51 4.86 -10.56
C TYR A 65 -10.13 5.14 -11.20
N LEU A 66 -10.05 5.74 -12.39
CA LEU A 66 -8.75 6.10 -13.00
C LEU A 66 -7.89 7.01 -12.11
N PRO A 67 -8.45 7.99 -11.37
CA PRO A 67 -7.70 8.74 -10.37
C PRO A 67 -7.07 7.88 -9.28
N PHE A 68 -7.84 6.93 -8.74
CA PHE A 68 -7.34 5.98 -7.74
C PHE A 68 -6.24 5.09 -8.32
N LEU A 69 -6.43 4.50 -9.50
CA LEU A 69 -5.40 3.67 -10.16
C LEU A 69 -4.13 4.46 -10.47
N SER A 70 -4.27 5.72 -10.86
CA SER A 70 -3.14 6.63 -11.09
C SER A 70 -2.37 6.93 -9.80
N CYS A 71 -3.07 7.13 -8.69
CA CYS A 71 -2.46 7.31 -7.37
C CYS A 71 -1.74 6.04 -6.92
N LEU A 72 -2.39 4.88 -7.03
CA LEU A 72 -1.82 3.56 -6.74
C LEU A 72 -0.53 3.33 -7.52
N TYR A 73 -0.56 3.55 -8.83
CA TYR A 73 0.60 3.39 -9.69
C TYR A 73 1.77 4.30 -9.29
N THR A 74 1.46 5.57 -8.98
CA THR A 74 2.47 6.55 -8.54
C THR A 74 3.10 6.15 -7.21
N VAL A 75 2.28 5.78 -6.24
CA VAL A 75 2.74 5.37 -4.90
C VAL A 75 3.56 4.09 -4.97
N GLY A 76 3.10 3.08 -5.70
CA GLY A 76 3.84 1.83 -5.90
C GLY A 76 5.23 2.09 -6.50
N ASN A 77 5.31 2.87 -7.57
CA ASN A 77 6.62 3.18 -8.17
C ASN A 77 7.51 3.99 -7.24
N ALA A 78 6.96 4.97 -6.52
CA ALA A 78 7.73 5.76 -5.55
C ALA A 78 8.31 4.89 -4.42
N TRP A 79 7.53 3.95 -3.90
CA TRP A 79 7.98 3.03 -2.86
C TRP A 79 9.04 2.06 -3.36
N ARG A 80 8.89 1.53 -4.59
CA ARG A 80 9.91 0.68 -5.20
C ARG A 80 11.24 1.43 -5.37
N ALA A 81 11.20 2.70 -5.77
CA ALA A 81 12.39 3.51 -5.99
C ALA A 81 13.17 3.88 -4.71
N ARG A 82 12.54 3.81 -3.53
CA ARG A 82 13.18 4.18 -2.24
C ARG A 82 14.06 3.09 -1.63
N GLY A 83 13.98 1.85 -2.13
CA GLY A 83 14.88 0.76 -1.73
C GLY A 83 14.64 0.12 -0.36
N ASP A 84 13.65 0.57 0.41
CA ASP A 84 13.27 0.04 1.74
C ASP A 84 11.95 -0.75 1.72
N LEU A 85 11.54 -1.19 0.53
CA LEU A 85 10.21 -1.72 0.25
C LEU A 85 9.79 -2.85 1.20
N GLU A 86 10.63 -3.87 1.38
CA GLU A 86 10.28 -5.04 2.20
C GLU A 86 9.98 -4.66 3.65
N ARG A 87 10.81 -3.78 4.24
CA ARG A 87 10.60 -3.27 5.59
C ARG A 87 9.29 -2.50 5.68
N ILE A 88 9.02 -1.64 4.72
CA ILE A 88 7.82 -0.79 4.71
C ILE A 88 6.55 -1.63 4.53
N LEU A 89 6.56 -2.62 3.64
CA LEU A 89 5.45 -3.55 3.46
C LEU A 89 5.16 -4.30 4.76
N LYS A 90 6.18 -4.80 5.47
CA LYS A 90 6.01 -5.45 6.78
C LYS A 90 5.40 -4.52 7.83
N LEU A 91 5.85 -3.27 7.89
CA LEU A 91 5.30 -2.29 8.85
C LEU A 91 3.85 -1.91 8.51
N ALA A 92 3.57 -1.64 7.25
CA ALA A 92 2.23 -1.29 6.79
C ALA A 92 1.25 -2.47 6.91
N ALA A 93 1.66 -3.68 6.52
CA ALA A 93 0.88 -4.91 6.67
C ALA A 93 0.41 -5.11 8.12
N ARG A 94 1.32 -4.97 9.09
CA ARG A 94 0.98 -5.03 10.52
C ARG A 94 0.01 -3.94 10.95
N GLN A 95 0.24 -2.70 10.50
CA GLN A 95 -0.60 -1.56 10.88
C GLN A 95 -2.02 -1.67 10.33
N TYR A 96 -2.18 -2.18 9.10
CA TYR A 96 -3.48 -2.27 8.41
C TYR A 96 -4.10 -3.67 8.46
N ARG A 97 -3.49 -4.62 9.19
CA ARG A 97 -3.93 -6.02 9.30
C ARG A 97 -4.10 -6.70 7.93
N LEU A 98 -3.11 -6.50 7.06
CA LEU A 98 -3.03 -7.10 5.74
C LEU A 98 -1.91 -8.13 5.70
N ASP A 99 -1.97 -9.04 4.73
CA ASP A 99 -0.85 -9.92 4.42
C ASP A 99 0.30 -9.12 3.80
N VAL A 100 1.52 -9.62 4.03
CA VAL A 100 2.71 -9.09 3.35
C VAL A 100 2.68 -9.58 1.90
N GLU A 101 2.46 -8.67 0.97
CA GLU A 101 2.36 -8.96 -0.46
C GLU A 101 3.69 -8.66 -1.16
N ALA A 102 4.25 -9.63 -1.89
CA ALA A 102 5.42 -9.39 -2.73
C ALA A 102 5.10 -8.41 -3.89
N ASP A 103 3.87 -8.45 -4.40
CA ASP A 103 3.41 -7.48 -5.38
C ASP A 103 2.99 -6.18 -4.70
N ILE A 104 3.83 -5.18 -4.85
CA ILE A 104 3.60 -3.82 -4.34
C ILE A 104 2.29 -3.19 -4.82
N PHE A 105 1.87 -3.43 -6.06
CA PHE A 105 0.63 -2.86 -6.58
C PHE A 105 -0.58 -3.54 -5.95
N LYS A 106 -0.48 -4.85 -5.68
CA LYS A 106 -1.49 -5.58 -4.90
C LYS A 106 -1.56 -5.07 -3.47
N PHE A 107 -0.41 -4.81 -2.85
CA PHE A 107 -0.38 -4.18 -1.53
C PHE A 107 -1.05 -2.80 -1.53
N CYS A 108 -0.65 -1.91 -2.45
CA CYS A 108 -1.21 -0.56 -2.56
C CYS A 108 -2.73 -0.59 -2.86
N LEU A 109 -3.20 -1.56 -3.64
CA LEU A 109 -4.63 -1.77 -3.88
C LEU A 109 -5.36 -2.11 -2.58
N ASN A 110 -4.87 -3.12 -1.84
CA ASN A 110 -5.49 -3.61 -0.62
C ASN A 110 -5.49 -2.55 0.49
N VAL A 111 -4.39 -1.80 0.64
CA VAL A 111 -4.29 -0.76 1.68
C VAL A 111 -5.14 0.48 1.34
N GLY A 112 -5.28 0.81 0.05
CA GLY A 112 -6.13 1.90 -0.42
C GLY A 112 -7.61 1.59 -0.27
N ALA A 113 -8.00 0.33 -0.50
CA ALA A 113 -9.37 -0.17 -0.36
C ALA A 113 -9.62 -0.91 0.98
N VAL A 114 -8.85 -0.60 2.03
CA VAL A 114 -8.95 -1.31 3.31
C VAL A 114 -10.37 -1.23 3.87
N GLY A 115 -10.89 -2.37 4.35
CA GLY A 115 -12.24 -2.48 4.88
C GLY A 115 -13.36 -2.48 3.83
N GLN A 116 -13.03 -2.55 2.54
CA GLN A 116 -14.00 -2.60 1.45
C GLN A 116 -13.93 -3.95 0.72
N ARG A 117 -15.09 -4.47 0.33
CA ARG A 117 -15.17 -5.69 -0.49
C ARG A 117 -15.03 -5.30 -1.96
N LEU A 118 -13.86 -5.57 -2.53
CA LEU A 118 -13.67 -5.52 -3.98
C LEU A 118 -13.91 -6.91 -4.56
N ASP A 119 -14.74 -7.02 -5.60
CA ASP A 119 -14.91 -8.29 -6.27
C ASP A 119 -13.59 -8.73 -6.94
N ARG A 120 -13.38 -10.05 -7.00
CA ARG A 120 -12.14 -10.65 -7.51
C ARG A 120 -11.84 -10.22 -8.96
N ARG A 121 -12.87 -10.01 -9.78
CA ARG A 121 -12.72 -9.66 -11.19
C ARG A 121 -12.24 -8.21 -11.33
N THR A 122 -12.79 -7.28 -10.55
CA THR A 122 -12.34 -5.88 -10.50
C THR A 122 -10.93 -5.79 -9.96
N HIS A 123 -10.63 -6.51 -8.86
CA HIS A 123 -9.29 -6.58 -8.28
C HIS A 123 -8.24 -7.00 -9.31
N HIS A 124 -8.45 -8.16 -9.95
CA HIS A 124 -7.56 -8.67 -10.99
C HIS A 124 -7.41 -7.71 -12.16
N ARG A 125 -8.52 -7.14 -12.64
CA ARG A 125 -8.53 -6.21 -13.76
C ARG A 125 -7.68 -4.97 -13.49
N TRP A 126 -7.83 -4.37 -12.32
CA TRP A 126 -7.06 -3.18 -11.94
C TRP A 126 -5.59 -3.49 -11.76
N LEU A 127 -5.24 -4.64 -11.17
CA LEU A 127 -3.86 -5.10 -11.12
C LEU A 127 -3.27 -5.28 -12.52
N CYS A 128 -4.03 -5.81 -13.47
CA CYS A 128 -3.57 -5.90 -14.86
C CYS A 128 -3.28 -4.53 -15.47
N VAL A 129 -4.09 -3.50 -15.19
CA VAL A 129 -3.87 -2.14 -15.70
C VAL A 129 -2.57 -1.53 -15.16
N VAL A 130 -2.34 -1.60 -13.85
CA VAL A 130 -1.13 -1.00 -13.26
C VAL A 130 0.13 -1.79 -13.60
N ARG A 131 0.04 -3.12 -13.72
CA ARG A 131 1.15 -3.96 -14.21
C ARG A 131 1.44 -3.71 -15.68
N TYR A 132 0.41 -3.51 -16.52
CA TYR A 132 0.58 -3.07 -17.90
C TYR A 132 1.36 -1.75 -17.95
N ALA A 133 0.88 -0.71 -17.26
CA ALA A 133 1.56 0.58 -17.24
C ALA A 133 3.02 0.46 -16.77
N ASN A 134 3.26 -0.37 -15.76
CA ASN A 134 4.60 -0.63 -15.25
C ASN A 134 5.51 -1.35 -16.26
N ALA A 135 4.98 -2.32 -17.01
CA ALA A 135 5.77 -3.09 -17.97
C ALA A 135 6.15 -2.31 -19.23
N PHE A 136 5.44 -1.22 -19.50
CA PHE A 136 5.72 -0.28 -20.59
C PHE A 136 6.34 1.04 -20.08
N ASP A 137 6.86 1.04 -18.84
CA ASP A 137 7.52 2.20 -18.21
C ASP A 137 6.73 3.51 -18.35
N VAL A 138 5.40 3.43 -18.26
CA VAL A 138 4.53 4.58 -18.45
C VAL A 138 4.83 5.61 -17.36
N PRO A 139 5.19 6.87 -17.69
CA PRO A 139 5.44 7.88 -16.68
C PRO A 139 4.19 8.11 -15.82
N PRO A 140 4.29 8.22 -14.48
CA PRO A 140 3.13 8.39 -13.61
C PRO A 140 2.21 9.56 -14.02
N LYS A 141 2.79 10.67 -14.47
CA LYS A 141 2.06 11.85 -14.99
C LYS A 141 1.21 11.54 -16.23
N ARG A 142 1.64 10.58 -17.06
CA ARG A 142 0.97 10.17 -18.30
C ARG A 142 0.07 8.94 -18.12
N PHE A 143 0.00 8.36 -16.92
CA PHE A 143 -0.76 7.13 -16.67
C PHE A 143 -2.19 7.21 -17.21
N ARG A 144 -2.97 8.22 -16.78
CA ARG A 144 -4.39 8.33 -17.18
C ARG A 144 -4.56 8.49 -18.69
N GLN A 145 -3.75 9.34 -19.31
CA GLN A 145 -3.77 9.58 -20.75
C GLN A 145 -3.44 8.30 -21.51
N THR A 146 -2.43 7.56 -21.06
CA THR A 146 -2.00 6.30 -21.67
C THR A 146 -3.08 5.23 -21.56
N ILE A 147 -3.66 5.03 -20.38
CA ILE A 147 -4.74 4.06 -20.19
C ILE A 147 -5.95 4.41 -21.07
N LYS A 148 -6.29 5.70 -21.22
CA LYS A 148 -7.34 6.15 -22.13
C LYS A 148 -7.01 5.88 -23.60
N ALA A 149 -5.81 6.25 -24.05
CA ALA A 149 -5.36 6.04 -25.43
C ALA A 149 -5.35 4.56 -25.84
N VAL A 150 -5.12 3.65 -24.89
CA VAL A 150 -5.17 2.19 -25.13
C VAL A 150 -6.60 1.65 -25.23
N GLY A 151 -7.63 2.46 -24.94
CA GLY A 151 -9.04 2.05 -24.92
C GLY A 151 -9.60 1.77 -23.51
N GLY A 152 -8.96 2.33 -22.48
CA GLY A 152 -9.40 2.27 -21.10
C GLY A 152 -8.97 1.01 -20.33
N VAL A 153 -9.54 0.87 -19.13
CA VAL A 153 -9.20 -0.19 -18.15
C VAL A 153 -9.36 -1.59 -18.74
N ASN A 154 -10.46 -1.85 -19.46
CA ASN A 154 -10.74 -3.18 -20.03
C ASN A 154 -9.76 -3.54 -21.15
N ALA A 155 -9.42 -2.60 -22.02
CA ALA A 155 -8.48 -2.84 -23.10
C ALA A 155 -7.06 -3.10 -22.57
N CYS A 156 -6.61 -2.31 -21.60
CA CYS A 156 -5.32 -2.51 -20.93
C CYS A 156 -5.25 -3.88 -20.24
N ALA A 157 -6.30 -4.25 -19.49
CA ALA A 157 -6.33 -5.53 -18.78
C ALA A 157 -6.28 -6.73 -19.75
N ARG A 158 -6.97 -6.66 -20.89
CA ARG A 158 -6.89 -7.69 -21.94
C ARG A 158 -5.50 -7.77 -22.56
N ARG A 159 -4.91 -6.64 -22.95
CA ARG A 159 -3.56 -6.60 -23.52
C ARG A 159 -2.53 -7.19 -22.56
N TRP A 160 -2.61 -6.87 -21.28
CA TRP A 160 -1.73 -7.45 -20.26
C TRP A 160 -1.84 -8.97 -20.17
N GLN A 161 -3.06 -9.51 -20.22
CA GLN A 161 -3.27 -10.95 -20.16
C GLN A 161 -2.65 -11.67 -21.37
N ILE A 162 -2.70 -11.06 -22.55
CA ILE A 162 -2.03 -11.58 -23.76
C ILE A 162 -0.51 -11.56 -23.55
N ILE A 163 0.05 -10.41 -23.16
CA ILE A 163 1.50 -10.24 -22.94
C ILE A 163 2.02 -11.26 -21.91
N ARG A 164 1.33 -11.43 -20.79
CA ARG A 164 1.74 -12.37 -19.73
C ARG A 164 1.76 -13.83 -20.22
N ARG A 165 0.92 -14.19 -21.19
CA ARG A 165 0.93 -15.54 -21.80
C ARG A 165 2.09 -15.71 -22.76
N LEU A 166 2.44 -14.66 -23.50
CA LEU A 166 3.55 -14.69 -24.46
C LEU A 166 4.92 -14.63 -23.76
N TYR A 167 4.99 -13.97 -22.61
CA TYR A 167 6.22 -13.78 -21.82
C TYR A 167 5.97 -14.13 -20.35
N PRO A 168 5.84 -15.42 -20.02
CA PRO A 168 5.79 -15.85 -18.63
C PRO A 168 7.14 -15.52 -17.98
N ARG A 169 7.12 -14.59 -17.02
CA ARG A 169 8.25 -14.33 -16.12
C ARG A 169 8.19 -15.28 -14.94
#